data_AF-A0A821LC67-F1
#
_entry.id   AF-A0A821LC67-F1
#
_cell.length_a   1.000
_cell.length_b   1.000
_cell.length_c   1.000
_cell.angle_alpha   90.00
_cell.angle_beta   90.00
_cell.angle_gamma   90.00
#
_symmetry.space_group_name_H-M   'P 1'
#
loop_
_entity.id
_entity.type
_entity.pdbx_description
1 polymer ?
#
loop_
_entity_poly.entity_id
_entity_poly.type
_entity_poly.pdbx_seq_one_letter_code
_entity_poly.pdbx_strand_id
1 'polypeptide(L)'
;DRGYTRHLIDDVHNICVKLDGPSIINHMKLLLWDKDTRAYSYYIEVSVDNITWTRIIDYRLYLCRSWQKLYFPPIVASFIRIVGTHNTVNKVFHLVSMEAYYTQKSFALIKDIQVPIENIASIEGSAVVSEGVSRVRNALINGDYQSYDWDTGYTCHQIGSGGIVIQLCQPYIVSSMR
;
A
#
# COMPACT_ATOMS: atom_id res chain seq x y z
N ASP A 1 -9.06 22.89 -7.60
CA ASP A 1 -9.00 21.42 -7.77
C ASP A 1 -7.79 20.83 -7.07
N ARG A 2 -7.97 19.73 -6.33
CA ARG A 2 -6.87 19.02 -5.66
C ARG A 2 -6.55 17.77 -6.49
N GLY A 3 -5.31 17.66 -7.00
CA GLY A 3 -4.90 16.66 -7.99
C GLY A 3 -4.91 15.22 -7.50
N TYR A 4 -6.07 14.56 -7.54
CA TYR A 4 -6.24 13.12 -7.36
C TYR A 4 -7.39 12.61 -8.24
N THR A 5 -7.36 11.32 -8.57
CA THR A 5 -8.44 10.62 -9.29
C THR A 5 -9.27 9.82 -8.31
N ARG A 6 -10.59 9.73 -8.54
CA ARG A 6 -11.50 8.96 -7.67
C ARG A 6 -12.58 8.25 -8.46
N HIS A 7 -13.14 7.19 -7.88
CA HIS A 7 -14.39 6.59 -8.32
C HIS A 7 -15.24 6.17 -7.10
N LEU A 8 -16.55 6.02 -7.30
CA LEU A 8 -17.42 5.43 -6.29
C LEU A 8 -17.22 3.90 -6.26
N ILE A 9 -17.15 3.34 -5.06
CA ILE A 9 -17.10 1.90 -4.85
C ILE A 9 -18.49 1.32 -5.14
N ASP A 10 -18.52 0.14 -5.76
CA ASP A 10 -19.72 -0.56 -6.26
C ASP A 10 -20.46 0.15 -7.41
N ASP A 11 -19.83 1.16 -8.03
CA ASP A 11 -20.32 1.80 -9.24
C ASP A 11 -19.69 1.17 -10.50
N VAL A 12 -20.26 1.46 -11.67
CA VAL A 12 -19.76 1.00 -12.98
C VAL A 12 -18.41 1.64 -13.32
N HIS A 13 -18.11 2.79 -12.71
CA HIS A 13 -16.90 3.57 -12.94
C HIS A 13 -15.68 3.00 -12.21
N ASN A 14 -14.54 3.02 -12.90
CA ASN A 14 -13.23 2.61 -12.40
C ASN A 14 -12.16 3.59 -12.87
N ILE A 15 -10.96 3.50 -12.30
CA ILE A 15 -9.81 4.25 -12.79
C ILE A 15 -9.12 3.40 -13.85
N CYS A 16 -9.10 3.87 -15.10
CA CYS A 16 -8.46 3.18 -16.21
C CYS A 16 -7.41 4.09 -16.86
N VAL A 17 -6.19 3.58 -16.98
CA VAL A 17 -5.06 4.25 -17.63
C VAL A 17 -4.77 3.51 -18.94
N LYS A 18 -4.78 4.25 -20.05
CA LYS A 18 -4.32 3.75 -21.36
C LYS A 18 -2.86 4.16 -21.54
N LEU A 19 -2.00 3.18 -21.84
CA LEU A 19 -0.61 3.39 -22.19
C LEU A 19 -0.48 3.78 -23.67
N ASP A 20 0.64 4.39 -24.05
CA ASP A 20 0.90 4.79 -25.44
C ASP A 20 0.96 3.58 -26.39
N GLY A 21 1.42 2.44 -25.88
CA GLY A 21 1.38 1.17 -26.58
C GLY A 21 1.56 -0.04 -25.65
N PRO A 22 1.45 -1.26 -26.18
CA PRO A 22 1.69 -2.48 -25.43
C PRO A 22 3.09 -2.46 -24.82
N SER A 23 3.16 -2.54 -23.49
CA SER A 23 4.40 -2.44 -22.72
C SER A 23 4.50 -3.59 -21.74
N ILE A 24 5.71 -4.12 -21.53
CA ILE A 24 5.96 -5.11 -20.49
C ILE A 24 6.12 -4.39 -19.16
N ILE A 25 5.34 -4.76 -18.14
CA ILE A 25 5.44 -4.22 -16.79
C ILE A 25 5.47 -5.35 -15.76
N ASN A 26 6.13 -5.12 -14.63
CA ASN A 26 6.21 -6.06 -13.50
C ASN A 26 6.31 -5.36 -12.13
N HIS A 27 6.29 -4.02 -12.11
CA HIS A 27 6.33 -3.22 -10.90
C HIS A 27 5.42 -2.01 -11.04
N MET A 28 4.65 -1.69 -9.99
CA MET A 28 3.88 -0.47 -9.94
C MET A 28 3.99 0.21 -8.57
N LYS A 29 3.85 1.53 -8.57
CA LYS A 29 3.70 2.33 -7.36
C LYS A 29 2.37 3.06 -7.38
N LEU A 30 1.60 2.95 -6.30
CA LEU A 30 0.35 3.68 -6.11
C LEU A 30 0.44 4.54 -4.85
N LEU A 31 0.04 5.80 -4.92
CA LEU A 31 -0.19 6.61 -3.72
C LEU A 31 -1.69 6.67 -3.45
N LEU A 32 -2.13 5.93 -2.44
CA LEU A 32 -3.48 6.07 -1.89
C LEU A 32 -3.56 7.32 -1.02
N TRP A 33 -4.75 7.92 -0.90
CA TRP A 33 -4.93 9.08 -0.03
C TRP A 33 -4.51 8.78 1.42
N ASP A 34 -3.58 9.58 1.94
CA ASP A 34 -2.93 9.32 3.23
C ASP A 34 -2.87 10.55 4.16
N LYS A 35 -3.69 11.57 3.89
CA LYS A 35 -3.79 12.77 4.74
C LYS A 35 -4.62 12.56 6.02
N ASP A 36 -5.22 11.38 6.17
CA ASP A 36 -5.86 10.92 7.40
C ASP A 36 -5.61 9.41 7.61
N THR A 37 -6.34 8.78 8.52
CA THR A 37 -6.15 7.38 8.92
C THR A 37 -6.91 6.37 8.06
N ARG A 38 -7.56 6.80 6.96
CA ARG A 38 -8.31 5.89 6.11
C ARG A 38 -7.41 4.85 5.43
N ALA A 39 -8.01 3.69 5.17
CA ALA A 39 -7.39 2.62 4.42
C ALA A 39 -8.34 2.12 3.34
N TYR A 40 -7.79 1.44 2.34
CA TYR A 40 -8.49 0.99 1.16
C TYR A 40 -8.23 -0.48 0.87
N SER A 41 -9.22 -1.16 0.29
CA SER A 41 -9.03 -2.45 -0.37
C SER A 41 -9.30 -2.28 -1.86
N TYR A 42 -8.54 -2.98 -2.70
CA TYR A 42 -8.62 -2.81 -4.15
C TYR A 42 -8.06 -4.03 -4.89
N TYR A 43 -8.30 -4.08 -6.19
CA TYR A 43 -7.59 -4.98 -7.09
C TYR A 43 -7.14 -4.22 -8.34
N ILE A 44 -6.21 -4.82 -9.08
CA ILE A 44 -5.67 -4.26 -10.31
C ILE A 44 -5.75 -5.31 -11.40
N GLU A 45 -6.28 -4.89 -12.54
CA GLU A 45 -6.35 -5.67 -13.76
C GLU A 45 -5.60 -4.98 -14.89
N VAL A 46 -5.03 -5.77 -15.79
CA VAL A 46 -4.39 -5.28 -17.01
C VAL A 46 -5.01 -5.93 -18.23
N SER A 47 -4.94 -5.23 -19.36
CA SER A 47 -5.46 -5.70 -20.64
C SER A 47 -4.62 -5.14 -21.79
N VAL A 48 -4.54 -5.89 -22.89
CA VAL A 48 -3.95 -5.43 -24.16
C VAL A 48 -5.02 -4.82 -25.07
N ASP A 49 -6.26 -5.31 -24.99
CA ASP A 49 -7.37 -5.05 -25.93
C ASP A 49 -8.54 -4.27 -25.33
N ASN A 50 -8.49 -3.95 -24.02
CA ASN A 50 -9.57 -3.35 -23.23
C ASN A 50 -10.85 -4.21 -23.13
N ILE A 51 -10.78 -5.49 -23.50
CA ILE A 51 -11.89 -6.47 -23.50
C ILE A 51 -11.59 -7.58 -22.50
N THR A 52 -10.43 -8.22 -22.66
CA THR A 52 -9.97 -9.32 -21.82
C THR A 52 -9.07 -8.79 -20.72
N TRP A 53 -9.42 -9.07 -19.47
CA TRP A 53 -8.74 -8.53 -18.29
C TRP A 53 -8.07 -9.64 -17.48
N THR A 54 -6.82 -9.40 -17.10
CA THR A 54 -6.06 -10.28 -16.21
C THR A 54 -5.82 -9.57 -14.88
N ARG A 55 -6.24 -10.18 -13.77
CA ARG A 55 -5.97 -9.65 -12.43
C ARG A 55 -4.54 -9.94 -12.03
N ILE A 56 -3.78 -8.88 -11.75
CA ILE A 56 -2.36 -8.95 -11.36
C ILE A 56 -2.13 -8.66 -9.88
N ILE A 57 -3.07 -7.98 -9.23
CA ILE A 57 -3.05 -7.70 -7.79
C ILE A 57 -4.47 -7.88 -7.26
N ASP A 58 -4.64 -8.66 -6.19
CA ASP A 58 -5.92 -8.86 -5.51
C ASP A 58 -5.80 -8.56 -4.02
N TYR A 59 -5.96 -7.30 -3.65
CA TYR A 59 -5.90 -6.84 -2.26
C TYR A 59 -7.28 -6.50 -1.69
N ARG A 60 -8.32 -7.18 -2.17
CA ARG A 60 -9.71 -6.97 -1.70
C ARG A 60 -9.93 -7.31 -0.23
N LEU A 61 -9.07 -8.15 0.35
CA LEU A 61 -9.15 -8.60 1.74
C LEU A 61 -8.16 -7.89 2.68
N TYR A 62 -7.42 -6.90 2.19
CA TYR A 62 -6.40 -6.18 2.96
C TYR A 62 -6.71 -4.70 3.05
N LEU A 63 -6.35 -4.08 4.18
CA LEU A 63 -6.43 -2.64 4.39
C LEU A 63 -5.09 -1.99 4.06
N CYS A 64 -5.03 -1.35 2.89
CA CYS A 64 -3.85 -0.70 2.34
C CYS A 64 -3.92 0.82 2.52
N ARG A 65 -2.78 1.49 2.69
CA ARG A 65 -2.70 2.95 2.90
C ARG A 65 -1.40 3.55 2.37
N SER A 66 -1.43 4.82 1.99
CA SER A 66 -0.25 5.55 1.48
C SER A 66 0.41 4.80 0.31
N TRP A 67 1.74 4.86 0.19
CA TRP A 67 2.47 4.25 -0.92
C TRP A 67 2.40 2.73 -0.92
N GLN A 68 1.95 2.19 -2.05
CA GLN A 68 1.97 0.78 -2.40
C GLN A 68 3.14 0.55 -3.36
N LYS A 69 4.00 -0.43 -3.08
CA LYS A 69 5.08 -0.90 -3.96
C LYS A 69 4.71 -2.33 -4.38
N LEU A 70 4.12 -2.45 -5.56
CA LEU A 70 3.50 -3.68 -6.05
C LEU A 70 4.45 -4.37 -7.03
N TYR A 71 4.62 -5.67 -6.88
CA TYR A 71 5.45 -6.50 -7.75
C TYR A 71 4.63 -7.72 -8.19
N PHE A 72 4.77 -8.11 -9.45
CA PHE A 72 4.01 -9.20 -10.07
C PHE A 72 4.82 -9.79 -11.24
N PRO A 73 4.53 -11.01 -11.70
CA PRO A 73 5.20 -11.57 -12.88
C PRO A 73 5.08 -10.64 -14.11
N PRO A 74 6.13 -10.51 -14.95
CA PRO A 74 6.09 -9.65 -16.12
C PRO A 74 4.90 -9.95 -17.05
N ILE A 75 4.19 -8.90 -17.45
CA ILE A 75 3.00 -9.00 -18.30
C ILE A 75 2.96 -7.85 -19.30
N VAL A 76 2.44 -8.12 -20.51
CA VAL A 76 2.17 -7.09 -21.51
C VAL A 76 0.85 -6.40 -21.18
N ALA A 77 0.85 -5.08 -21.09
CA ALA A 77 -0.34 -4.27 -20.84
C ALA A 77 -0.39 -3.08 -21.79
N SER A 78 -1.61 -2.74 -22.24
CA SER A 78 -1.94 -1.47 -22.89
C SER A 78 -2.91 -0.65 -22.03
N PHE A 79 -3.65 -1.31 -21.15
CA PHE A 79 -4.63 -0.73 -20.25
C PHE A 79 -4.39 -1.25 -18.83
N ILE A 80 -4.47 -0.37 -17.85
CA ILE A 80 -4.37 -0.69 -16.43
C ILE A 80 -5.61 -0.17 -15.73
N ARG A 81 -6.37 -1.06 -15.11
CA ARG A 81 -7.59 -0.75 -14.37
C ARG A 81 -7.35 -0.95 -12.88
N ILE A 82 -7.59 0.08 -12.09
CA ILE A 82 -7.56 0.05 -10.63
C ILE A 82 -9.00 0.19 -10.11
N VAL A 83 -9.42 -0.77 -9.28
CA VAL A 83 -10.77 -0.80 -8.74
C VAL A 83 -10.69 -0.90 -7.21
N GLY A 84 -11.13 0.17 -6.55
CA GLY A 84 -11.39 0.16 -5.12
C GLY A 84 -12.63 -0.64 -4.76
N THR A 85 -12.53 -1.48 -3.73
CA THR A 85 -13.62 -2.33 -3.23
C THR A 85 -13.99 -2.03 -1.79
N HIS A 86 -13.13 -1.32 -1.05
CA HIS A 86 -13.42 -0.87 0.30
C HIS A 86 -12.67 0.42 0.62
N ASN A 87 -13.28 1.25 1.47
CA ASN A 87 -12.65 2.40 2.12
C ASN A 87 -13.26 2.51 3.53
N THR A 88 -12.40 2.67 4.54
CA THR A 88 -12.80 2.66 5.96
C THR A 88 -13.59 3.88 6.42
N VAL A 89 -13.69 4.94 5.59
CA VAL A 89 -14.37 6.20 5.94
C VAL A 89 -15.64 6.43 5.13
N ASN A 90 -15.64 6.10 3.83
CA ASN A 90 -16.79 6.32 2.94
C ASN A 90 -16.70 5.43 1.70
N LYS A 91 -17.62 5.58 0.75
CA LYS A 91 -17.69 4.77 -0.47
C LYS A 91 -16.90 5.32 -1.67
N VAL A 92 -15.88 6.14 -1.45
CA VAL A 92 -15.11 6.76 -2.54
C VAL A 92 -13.67 6.24 -2.51
N PHE A 93 -13.20 5.61 -3.59
CA PHE A 93 -11.80 5.24 -3.73
C PHE A 93 -10.98 6.42 -4.24
N HIS A 94 -9.84 6.73 -3.62
CA HIS A 94 -9.01 7.88 -3.96
C HIS A 94 -7.58 7.43 -4.31
N LEU A 95 -7.14 7.76 -5.52
CA LEU A 95 -5.80 7.50 -6.01
C LEU A 95 -5.12 8.84 -6.32
N VAL A 96 -4.02 9.11 -5.64
CA VAL A 96 -3.28 10.38 -5.75
C VAL A 96 -2.22 10.30 -6.84
N SER A 97 -1.51 9.19 -6.93
CA SER A 97 -0.47 8.96 -7.95
C SER A 97 -0.41 7.50 -8.36
N MET A 98 0.02 7.26 -9.60
CA MET A 98 0.31 5.94 -10.13
C MET A 98 1.55 6.02 -11.02
N GLU A 99 2.41 5.02 -10.87
CA GLU A 99 3.55 4.79 -11.73
C GLU A 99 3.62 3.29 -12.09
N ALA A 100 4.00 2.96 -13.33
CA ALA A 100 4.16 1.58 -13.80
C ALA A 100 5.51 1.40 -14.50
N TYR A 101 6.18 0.30 -14.20
CA TYR A 101 7.57 0.06 -14.56
C TYR A 101 7.81 -1.39 -14.98
N TYR A 102 8.86 -1.56 -15.77
CA TYR A 102 9.61 -2.80 -15.83
C TYR A 102 10.87 -2.66 -14.95
N THR A 103 11.14 -3.65 -14.10
CA THR A 103 12.34 -3.72 -13.26
C THR A 103 13.01 -5.07 -13.39
N GLN A 104 14.35 -5.05 -13.32
CA GLN A 104 15.18 -6.25 -13.22
C GLN A 104 15.53 -6.60 -11.76
N LYS A 105 15.11 -5.77 -10.79
CA LYS A 105 15.32 -6.04 -9.37
C LYS A 105 14.63 -7.35 -8.99
N SER A 106 15.36 -8.26 -8.34
CA SER A 106 14.79 -9.50 -7.83
C SER A 106 13.79 -9.20 -6.71
N PHE A 107 12.64 -9.88 -6.76
CA PHE A 107 11.65 -9.90 -5.68
C PHE A 107 11.07 -11.31 -5.57
N ALA A 108 10.57 -11.65 -4.38
CA ALA A 108 9.90 -12.93 -4.13
C ALA A 108 8.44 -12.67 -3.74
N LEU A 109 7.55 -13.52 -4.25
CA LEU A 109 6.13 -13.51 -3.96
C LEU A 109 5.71 -14.87 -3.41
N ILE A 110 4.86 -14.88 -2.38
CA ILE A 110 4.16 -16.08 -1.92
C ILE A 110 2.67 -15.75 -1.97
N LYS A 111 1.93 -16.49 -2.81
CA LYS A 111 0.50 -16.24 -3.08
C LYS A 111 0.24 -14.77 -3.44
N ASP A 112 1.06 -14.23 -4.35
CA ASP A 112 1.00 -12.85 -4.85
C ASP A 112 1.21 -11.75 -3.79
N ILE A 113 1.67 -12.12 -2.58
CA ILE A 113 2.08 -11.19 -1.53
C ILE A 113 3.60 -11.11 -1.49
N GLN A 114 4.13 -9.89 -1.38
CA GLN A 114 5.57 -9.66 -1.35
C GLN A 114 6.22 -10.24 -0.10
N VAL A 115 7.34 -10.95 -0.30
CA VAL A 115 8.29 -11.30 0.75
C VAL A 115 9.36 -10.19 0.77
N PRO A 116 9.36 -9.29 1.77
CA PRO A 116 10.34 -8.22 1.84
C PRO A 116 11.70 -8.78 2.26
N ILE A 117 12.76 -8.17 1.73
CA ILE A 117 14.17 -8.44 2.10
C ILE A 117 14.77 -7.30 2.94
N GLU A 118 13.97 -6.29 3.24
CA GLU A 118 14.35 -5.07 3.95
C GLU A 118 13.31 -4.73 5.02
N ASN A 119 13.63 -3.83 5.95
CA ASN A 119 12.70 -3.42 6.99
C ASN A 119 11.52 -2.64 6.38
N ILE A 120 10.33 -3.24 6.44
CA ILE A 120 9.07 -2.59 6.01
C ILE A 120 8.33 -1.89 7.15
N ALA A 121 8.73 -2.10 8.41
CA ALA A 121 8.19 -1.42 9.58
C ALA A 121 9.00 -0.13 9.84
N SER A 122 8.88 0.82 8.92
CA SER A 122 9.55 2.12 8.98
C SER A 122 8.68 3.24 8.43
N ILE A 123 8.97 4.48 8.82
CA ILE A 123 8.27 5.67 8.27
C ILE A 123 8.47 5.76 6.74
N GLU A 124 9.68 5.48 6.25
CA GLU A 124 10.00 5.44 4.81
C GLU A 124 9.23 4.33 4.07
N GLY A 125 9.01 3.19 4.75
CA GLY A 125 8.13 2.12 4.31
C GLY A 125 6.64 2.47 4.38
N SER A 126 6.29 3.70 4.75
CA SER A 126 4.91 4.16 4.93
C SER A 126 4.14 3.38 6.01
N ALA A 127 4.84 2.70 6.91
CA ALA A 127 4.25 2.12 8.10
C ALA A 127 3.90 3.21 9.12
N VAL A 128 2.95 2.89 10.01
CA VAL A 128 2.50 3.79 11.06
C VAL A 128 2.25 3.02 12.34
N VAL A 129 2.57 3.61 13.48
CA VAL A 129 2.10 3.14 14.78
C VAL A 129 0.65 3.61 14.93
N SER A 130 -0.31 2.69 14.79
CA SER A 130 -1.75 2.99 14.85
C SER A 130 -2.32 2.90 16.26
N GLU A 131 -1.69 2.10 17.14
CA GLU A 131 -2.02 2.01 18.56
C GLU A 131 -0.76 2.05 19.41
N GLY A 132 -0.90 2.53 20.64
CA GLY A 132 0.19 2.87 21.53
C GLY A 132 0.27 4.38 21.77
N VAL A 133 0.93 4.75 22.86
CA VAL A 133 1.11 6.12 23.31
C VAL A 133 2.55 6.51 23.13
N SER A 134 2.78 7.65 22.47
CA SER A 134 4.09 8.27 22.36
C SER A 134 3.91 9.79 22.27
N ARG A 135 4.91 10.54 22.74
CA ARG A 135 4.97 11.99 22.51
C ARG A 135 5.30 12.34 21.06
N VAL A 136 5.94 11.42 20.34
CA VAL A 136 6.35 11.60 18.95
C VAL A 136 5.69 10.51 18.10
N ARG A 137 4.94 10.91 17.07
CA ARG A 137 4.29 9.97 16.17
C ARG A 137 5.35 9.06 15.55
N ASN A 138 5.10 7.75 15.56
CA ASN A 138 5.97 6.73 15.00
C ASN A 138 7.36 6.63 15.66
N ALA A 139 7.54 7.07 16.90
CA ALA A 139 8.80 6.96 17.63
C ALA A 139 9.41 5.53 17.58
N LEU A 140 8.58 4.50 17.73
CA LEU A 140 9.01 3.10 17.65
C LEU A 140 9.67 2.70 16.32
N ILE A 141 9.28 3.32 15.21
CA ILE A 141 9.66 2.90 13.84
C ILE A 141 10.36 4.00 13.05
N ASN A 142 10.86 5.04 13.73
CA ASN A 142 11.56 6.17 13.11
C ASN A 142 13.05 5.88 12.85
N GLY A 143 13.58 4.77 13.37
CA GLY A 143 14.99 4.38 13.23
C GLY A 143 15.94 4.97 14.27
N ASP A 144 15.45 5.83 15.18
CA ASP A 144 16.22 6.39 16.28
C ASP A 144 16.03 5.56 17.55
N TYR A 145 17.05 4.77 17.88
CA TYR A 145 17.11 3.96 19.10
C TYR A 145 18.19 4.45 20.07
N GLN A 146 18.77 5.63 19.84
CA GLN A 146 19.85 6.18 20.65
C GLN A 146 19.40 7.38 21.49
N SER A 147 18.47 8.19 20.97
CA SER A 147 18.08 9.46 21.61
C SER A 147 16.88 9.34 22.56
N TYR A 148 16.50 8.13 22.98
CA TYR A 148 15.37 7.93 23.89
C TYR A 148 15.75 8.20 25.35
N ASP A 149 14.79 8.69 26.13
CA ASP A 149 14.91 8.90 27.56
C ASP A 149 13.61 8.51 28.29
N TRP A 150 13.50 8.87 29.58
CA TRP A 150 12.31 8.57 30.39
C TRP A 150 11.05 9.32 29.93
N ASP A 151 11.19 10.37 29.12
CA ASP A 151 10.10 11.23 28.68
C ASP A 151 9.74 11.03 27.19
N THR A 152 10.69 10.66 26.33
CA THR A 152 10.56 10.65 24.87
C THR A 152 11.31 9.50 24.20
N GLY A 153 11.06 9.28 22.90
CA GLY A 153 11.80 8.29 22.10
C GLY A 153 11.30 6.85 22.21
N TYR A 154 10.14 6.63 22.83
CA TYR A 154 9.50 5.31 22.92
C TYR A 154 8.01 5.37 22.61
N THR A 155 7.43 4.20 22.32
CA THR A 155 5.98 3.97 22.30
C THR A 155 5.65 3.00 23.42
N CYS A 156 4.61 3.27 24.21
CA CYS A 156 4.17 2.39 25.29
C CYS A 156 2.65 2.15 25.28
N HIS A 157 2.20 1.22 26.11
CA HIS A 157 0.79 1.06 26.49
C HIS A 157 0.75 0.58 27.95
N GLN A 158 -0.43 0.63 28.58
CA GLN A 158 -0.59 0.12 29.94
C GLN A 158 -0.57 -1.41 29.94
N ILE A 159 0.12 -2.02 30.90
CA ILE A 159 0.11 -3.48 31.07
C ILE A 159 -1.33 -3.91 31.41
N GLY A 160 -1.87 -4.86 30.65
CA GLY A 160 -3.25 -5.33 30.79
C GLY A 160 -4.31 -4.46 30.11
N SER A 161 -3.94 -3.37 29.44
CA SER A 161 -4.85 -2.51 28.69
C SER A 161 -4.22 -1.99 27.39
N GLY A 162 -4.78 -2.41 26.25
CA GLY A 162 -4.33 -2.04 24.92
C GLY A 162 -3.08 -2.79 24.45
N GLY A 163 -2.50 -2.30 23.36
CA GLY A 163 -1.28 -2.82 22.75
C GLY A 163 -0.58 -1.79 21.89
N ILE A 164 0.57 -2.17 21.33
CA ILE A 164 1.23 -1.40 20.29
C ILE A 164 0.94 -2.08 18.95
N VAL A 165 0.28 -1.35 18.06
CA VAL A 165 -0.07 -1.87 16.73
C VAL A 165 0.68 -1.06 15.69
N ILE A 166 1.42 -1.76 14.84
CA ILE A 166 2.07 -1.20 13.67
C ILE A 166 1.25 -1.62 12.45
N GLN A 167 0.72 -0.63 11.73
CA GLN A 167 0.06 -0.85 10.45
C GLN A 167 1.04 -0.60 9.31
N LEU A 168 1.31 -1.65 8.52
CA LEU A 168 2.09 -1.56 7.28
C LEU A 168 1.26 -0.92 6.17
N CYS A 169 1.91 -0.41 5.12
CA CYS A 169 1.22 0.26 4.02
C CYS A 169 0.40 -0.71 3.13
N GLN A 170 0.81 -1.97 3.08
CA GLN A 170 0.26 -3.03 2.22
C GLN A 170 0.54 -4.41 2.87
N PRO A 171 -0.05 -5.51 2.38
CA PRO A 171 0.26 -6.84 2.91
C PRO A 171 1.70 -7.28 2.56
N TYR A 172 2.35 -7.94 3.51
CA TYR A 172 3.67 -8.55 3.37
C TYR A 172 3.71 -9.93 4.02
N ILE A 173 4.54 -10.83 3.50
CA ILE A 173 4.90 -12.07 4.18
C ILE A 173 6.16 -11.82 5.00
N VAL A 174 6.02 -11.70 6.31
CA VAL A 174 7.13 -11.48 7.23
C VAL A 174 7.59 -12.79 7.87
N SER A 175 8.91 -12.95 8.03
CA SER A 175 9.52 -14.14 8.64
C SER A 175 10.28 -13.84 9.94
N SER A 176 10.50 -12.56 10.25
CA SER A 176 11.22 -12.13 11.44
C SER A 176 10.75 -10.75 11.91
N MET A 177 11.07 -10.44 13.17
CA MET A 177 10.80 -9.17 13.85
C MET A 177 11.96 -8.94 14.83
N ARG A 178 12.37 -7.69 15.02
CA ARG A 178 13.40 -7.27 15.98
C ARG A 178 12.93 -6.03 16.71
#